data_AF-A0A7W1GGF5-F1
#
_entry.id   AF-A0A7W1GGF5-F1
#
_cell.length_a   1.000
_cell.length_b   1.000
_cell.length_c   1.000
_cell.angle_alpha   90.00
_cell.angle_beta   90.00
_cell.angle_gamma   90.00
#
_symmetry.space_group_name_H-M   'P 1'
#
loop_
_entity.id
_entity.type
_entity.pdbx_description
1 polymer ?
#
loop_
_entity_poly.entity_id
_entity_poly.type
_entity_poly.pdbx_seq_one_letter_code
_entity_poly.pdbx_strand_id
1 'polypeptide(L)'
;MTQKKSGSKRRSVPHAKAVDERLDVSCVLCGKSENLTRTECCGALICDDESDYVLFSYAHNSCYRNHSRYTLCASHYNEQHEGEWQQCEECRQGFETEMYVWYGTNEYNFVKLENPPEFKPTKCAKCKRVIKLGEGGYSMKGGEYFCDRCSGFDLSSLLSGRG
;
A
#
# COMPACT_ATOMS: atom_id res chain seq x y z
N MET A 1 -17.66 -66.42 -51.81
CA MET A 1 -18.17 -65.05 -51.99
C MET A 1 -17.58 -64.16 -50.91
N THR A 2 -17.04 -63.04 -51.36
CA THR A 2 -16.04 -62.17 -50.72
C THR A 2 -16.69 -61.10 -49.84
N GLN A 3 -15.96 -60.69 -48.79
CA GLN A 3 -15.97 -59.33 -48.19
C GLN A 3 -17.24 -58.93 -47.39
N LYS A 4 -17.21 -58.10 -46.33
CA LYS A 4 -16.30 -57.02 -45.93
C LYS A 4 -16.54 -56.72 -44.44
N LYS A 5 -15.48 -56.58 -43.64
CA LYS A 5 -15.52 -56.05 -42.28
C LYS A 5 -15.73 -54.53 -42.34
N SER A 6 -16.78 -54.00 -41.72
CA SER A 6 -17.00 -52.55 -41.59
C SER A 6 -16.35 -52.04 -40.30
N GLY A 7 -15.18 -51.41 -40.43
CA GLY A 7 -14.54 -50.66 -39.35
C GLY A 7 -15.34 -49.40 -39.01
N SER A 8 -15.78 -49.31 -37.76
CA SER A 8 -16.44 -48.10 -37.24
C SER A 8 -15.38 -47.02 -36.97
N LYS A 9 -15.43 -45.95 -37.78
CA LYS A 9 -14.59 -44.75 -37.66
C LYS A 9 -14.80 -44.11 -36.28
N ARG A 10 -13.75 -44.11 -35.45
CA ARG A 10 -13.68 -43.23 -34.28
C ARG A 10 -13.74 -41.77 -34.78
N ARG A 11 -14.81 -41.06 -34.44
CA ARG A 11 -14.89 -39.61 -34.63
C ARG A 11 -13.87 -38.96 -33.70
N SER A 12 -12.85 -38.33 -34.28
CA SER A 12 -11.93 -37.45 -33.57
C SER A 12 -12.71 -36.27 -33.01
N VAL A 13 -12.78 -36.17 -31.69
CA VAL A 13 -13.28 -34.98 -30.99
C VAL A 13 -12.35 -33.82 -31.33
N PRO A 14 -12.85 -32.64 -31.73
CA PRO A 14 -11.99 -31.48 -31.91
C PRO A 14 -11.32 -31.18 -30.58
N HIS A 15 -9.99 -31.20 -30.56
CA HIS A 15 -9.20 -30.71 -29.45
C HIS A 15 -9.57 -29.23 -29.28
N ALA A 16 -10.46 -28.94 -28.32
CA ALA A 16 -10.65 -27.59 -27.85
C ALA A 16 -9.27 -27.10 -27.44
N LYS A 17 -8.76 -26.08 -28.14
CA LYS A 17 -7.54 -25.41 -27.73
C LYS A 17 -7.75 -25.00 -26.29
N ALA A 18 -6.90 -25.51 -25.39
CA ALA A 18 -6.80 -24.98 -24.05
C ALA A 18 -6.58 -23.46 -24.22
N VAL A 19 -7.60 -22.68 -23.88
CA VAL A 19 -7.42 -21.27 -23.61
C VAL A 19 -6.44 -21.22 -22.46
N ASP A 20 -5.26 -20.68 -22.73
CA ASP A 20 -4.27 -20.32 -21.72
C ASP A 20 -4.92 -19.23 -20.85
N GLU A 21 -5.75 -19.65 -19.90
CA GLU A 21 -6.35 -18.81 -18.85
C GLU A 21 -5.30 -18.45 -17.79
N ARG A 22 -4.10 -18.06 -18.21
CA ARG A 22 -3.33 -17.10 -17.43
C ARG A 22 -4.07 -15.77 -17.57
N LEU A 23 -5.11 -15.60 -16.76
CA LEU A 23 -5.55 -14.26 -16.34
C LEU A 23 -4.26 -13.48 -16.08
N ASP A 24 -4.06 -12.37 -16.80
CA ASP A 24 -2.83 -11.60 -16.76
C ASP A 24 -2.53 -11.25 -15.29
N VAL A 25 -1.62 -12.02 -14.67
CA VAL A 25 -1.38 -11.98 -13.24
C VAL A 25 -0.44 -10.80 -13.01
N SER A 26 -1.03 -9.63 -12.75
CA SER A 26 -0.29 -8.38 -12.57
C SER A 26 -0.51 -7.77 -11.20
N CYS A 27 0.49 -7.04 -10.71
CA CYS A 27 0.41 -6.18 -9.53
C CYS A 27 -0.77 -5.22 -9.66
N VAL A 28 -1.69 -5.24 -8.70
CA VAL A 28 -2.88 -4.39 -8.74
C VAL A 28 -2.58 -2.89 -8.51
N LEU A 29 -1.37 -2.54 -8.05
CA LEU A 29 -0.94 -1.14 -7.86
C LEU A 29 -0.22 -0.56 -9.08
N CYS A 30 0.64 -1.35 -9.75
CA CYS A 30 1.51 -0.83 -10.81
C CYS A 30 1.44 -1.59 -12.13
N GLY A 31 0.70 -2.70 -12.21
CA GLY A 31 0.50 -3.48 -13.42
C GLY A 31 1.67 -4.38 -13.86
N LYS A 32 2.78 -4.42 -13.12
CA LYS A 32 3.89 -5.35 -13.41
C LYS A 32 3.48 -6.80 -13.15
N SER A 33 3.98 -7.74 -13.95
CA SER A 33 3.64 -9.17 -13.81
C SER A 33 4.78 -10.02 -13.21
N GLU A 34 5.89 -9.39 -12.81
CA GLU A 34 7.08 -10.04 -12.24
C GLU A 34 7.21 -9.77 -10.74
N ASN A 35 7.86 -10.68 -10.01
CA ASN A 35 8.16 -10.60 -8.57
C ASN A 35 6.94 -10.15 -7.76
N LEU A 36 5.90 -10.98 -7.75
CA LEU A 36 4.63 -10.68 -7.10
C LEU A 36 4.48 -11.49 -5.80
N THR A 37 3.88 -10.88 -4.79
CA THR A 37 3.47 -11.49 -3.53
C THR A 37 2.01 -11.15 -3.21
N ARG A 38 1.41 -11.89 -2.28
CA ARG A 38 0.08 -11.59 -1.75
C ARG A 38 0.20 -10.89 -0.41
N THR A 39 -0.50 -9.77 -0.25
CA THR A 39 -0.61 -9.08 1.03
C THR A 39 -1.34 -9.96 2.05
N GLU A 40 -0.85 -10.01 3.28
CA GLU A 40 -1.50 -10.81 4.33
C GLU A 40 -2.86 -10.21 4.78
N CYS A 41 -2.98 -8.87 4.77
CA CYS A 41 -4.15 -8.16 5.27
C CYS A 41 -5.40 -8.30 4.37
N CYS A 42 -5.25 -8.32 3.04
CA CYS A 42 -6.39 -8.33 2.11
C CYS A 42 -6.23 -9.28 0.91
N GLY A 43 -5.14 -10.06 0.86
CA GLY A 43 -4.90 -11.04 -0.20
C GLY A 43 -4.62 -10.47 -1.60
N ALA A 44 -4.45 -9.15 -1.72
CA ALA A 44 -4.15 -8.47 -2.97
C ALA A 44 -2.78 -8.89 -3.50
N LEU A 45 -2.66 -9.01 -4.83
CA LEU A 45 -1.43 -9.40 -5.48
C LEU A 45 -0.64 -8.15 -5.91
N ILE A 46 0.52 -7.93 -5.32
CA ILE A 46 1.36 -6.73 -5.54
C ILE A 46 2.84 -7.10 -5.69
N CYS A 47 3.68 -6.16 -6.11
CA CYS A 47 5.12 -6.39 -6.21
C CYS A 47 5.73 -6.69 -4.84
N ASP A 48 6.60 -7.69 -4.79
CA ASP A 48 7.41 -8.10 -3.64
C ASP A 48 8.73 -7.31 -3.62
N ASP A 49 8.64 -6.03 -3.27
CA ASP A 49 9.72 -5.04 -3.48
C ASP A 49 10.11 -4.29 -2.20
N GLU A 50 9.72 -4.80 -1.03
CA GLU A 50 10.04 -4.16 0.26
C GLU A 50 11.55 -4.12 0.54
N SER A 51 12.28 -5.16 0.15
CA SER A 51 13.74 -5.26 0.33
C SER A 51 14.53 -4.22 -0.47
N ASP A 52 13.93 -3.65 -1.51
CA ASP A 52 14.57 -2.68 -2.40
C ASP A 52 14.49 -1.25 -1.85
N TYR A 53 13.77 -1.05 -0.74
CA TYR A 53 13.60 0.26 -0.13
C TYR A 53 14.87 0.75 0.57
N VAL A 54 15.37 1.91 0.14
CA VAL A 54 16.48 2.60 0.79
C VAL A 54 15.95 3.45 1.96
N LEU A 55 16.44 3.19 3.17
CA LEU A 55 16.06 3.94 4.37
C LEU A 55 16.33 5.45 4.19
N PHE A 56 15.40 6.29 4.67
CA PHE A 56 15.40 7.76 4.49
C PHE A 56 15.26 8.28 3.05
N SER A 57 14.99 7.43 2.05
CA SER A 57 14.70 7.90 0.69
C SER A 57 13.32 8.54 0.55
N TYR A 58 12.36 8.14 1.40
CA TYR A 58 10.94 8.49 1.27
C TYR A 58 10.36 8.13 -0.10
N ALA A 59 10.97 7.17 -0.81
CA ALA A 59 10.54 6.77 -2.13
C ALA A 59 9.23 5.96 -2.05
N HIS A 60 8.30 6.25 -2.96
CA HIS A 60 7.03 5.55 -3.11
C HIS A 60 7.11 4.50 -4.24
N ASN A 61 8.29 3.97 -4.49
CA ASN A 61 8.53 3.01 -5.57
C ASN A 61 8.35 1.54 -5.16
N SER A 62 8.05 1.27 -3.89
CA SER A 62 7.79 -0.09 -3.38
C SER A 62 6.30 -0.29 -3.11
N CYS A 63 5.65 -1.13 -3.92
CA CYS A 63 4.22 -1.41 -3.83
C CYS A 63 3.87 -2.07 -2.49
N TYR A 64 4.65 -3.09 -2.07
CA TYR A 64 4.38 -3.79 -0.81
C TYR A 64 4.56 -2.87 0.38
N ARG A 65 5.70 -2.19 0.44
CA ARG A 65 6.00 -1.30 1.56
C ARG A 65 5.01 -0.15 1.65
N ASN A 66 4.62 0.46 0.53
CA ASN A 66 3.64 1.53 0.55
C ASN A 66 2.27 1.04 1.04
N HIS A 67 1.83 -0.13 0.57
CA HIS A 67 0.59 -0.73 1.07
C HIS A 67 0.67 -1.02 2.58
N SER A 68 1.76 -1.66 3.02
CA SER A 68 2.00 -2.00 4.43
C SER A 68 2.06 -0.77 5.34
N ARG A 69 2.75 0.29 4.90
CA ARG A 69 3.02 1.47 5.73
C ARG A 69 1.91 2.52 5.72
N TYR A 70 1.21 2.67 4.60
CA TYR A 70 0.37 3.84 4.34
C TYR A 70 -1.13 3.53 4.25
N THR A 71 -1.57 2.32 4.63
CA THR A 71 -3.00 1.97 4.55
C THR A 71 -3.57 1.61 5.92
N LEU A 72 -4.83 1.97 6.14
CA LEU A 72 -5.59 1.49 7.30
C LEU A 72 -5.78 -0.03 7.23
N CYS A 73 -5.95 -0.60 6.04
CA CYS A 73 -6.06 -2.05 5.84
C CYS A 73 -4.86 -2.81 6.42
N ALA A 74 -3.63 -2.40 6.08
CA ALA A 74 -2.43 -3.03 6.61
C ALA A 74 -2.22 -2.73 8.11
N SER A 75 -2.43 -1.48 8.54
CA SER A 75 -2.31 -1.11 9.95
C SER A 75 -3.27 -1.91 10.83
N HIS A 76 -4.52 -2.07 10.41
CA HIS A 76 -5.55 -2.84 11.12
C HIS A 76 -5.13 -4.30 11.31
N TYR A 77 -4.60 -4.92 10.26
CA TYR A 77 -4.09 -6.28 10.32
C TYR A 77 -2.86 -6.40 11.23
N ASN A 78 -1.89 -5.48 11.11
CA ASN A 78 -0.64 -5.50 11.88
C ASN A 78 -0.87 -5.33 13.38
N GLU A 79 -1.83 -4.48 13.77
CA GLU A 79 -2.24 -4.29 15.17
C GLU A 79 -3.24 -5.36 15.65
N GLN A 80 -3.65 -6.27 14.76
CA GLN A 80 -4.53 -7.41 15.07
C GLN A 80 -5.91 -7.00 15.62
N HIS A 81 -6.45 -5.88 15.13
CA HIS A 81 -7.79 -5.44 15.51
C HIS A 81 -8.87 -6.38 14.93
N GLU A 82 -9.97 -6.52 15.66
CA GLU A 82 -11.11 -7.33 15.20
C GLU A 82 -12.00 -6.58 14.20
N GLY A 83 -12.70 -7.33 13.34
CA GLY A 83 -13.68 -6.79 12.39
C GLY A 83 -13.06 -6.11 11.17
N GLU A 84 -13.87 -5.28 10.50
CA GLU A 84 -13.49 -4.56 9.29
C GLU A 84 -12.86 -3.20 9.65
N TRP A 85 -11.72 -2.87 9.04
CA TRP A 85 -10.97 -1.65 9.36
C TRP A 85 -11.77 -0.36 9.10
N GLN A 86 -12.71 -0.38 8.16
CA GLN A 86 -13.57 0.77 7.82
C GLN A 86 -14.48 1.18 8.99
N GLN A 87 -14.76 0.26 9.90
CA GLN A 87 -15.62 0.44 11.07
C GLN A 87 -14.84 0.31 12.39
N CYS A 88 -13.53 0.10 12.33
CA CYS A 88 -12.69 -0.10 13.49
C CYS A 88 -12.44 1.23 14.22
N GLU A 89 -12.99 1.37 15.43
CA GLU A 89 -12.81 2.57 16.25
C GLU A 89 -11.37 2.72 16.74
N GLU A 90 -10.65 1.62 16.96
CA GLU A 90 -9.23 1.64 17.33
C GLU A 90 -8.38 2.25 16.20
N CYS A 91 -8.65 1.87 14.95
CA CYS A 91 -8.04 2.53 13.78
C CYS A 91 -8.42 4.01 13.68
N ARG A 92 -9.68 4.37 14.00
CA ARG A 92 -10.14 5.76 13.96
C ARG A 92 -9.40 6.66 14.96
N GLN A 93 -9.10 6.12 16.14
CA GLN A 93 -8.48 6.84 17.25
C GLN A 93 -6.95 6.76 17.25
N GLY A 94 -6.36 5.75 16.59
CA GLY A 94 -4.91 5.52 16.55
C GLY A 94 -4.11 6.56 15.75
N PHE A 95 -4.78 7.42 14.99
CA PHE A 95 -4.14 8.41 14.12
C PHE A 95 -4.76 9.80 14.24
N GLU A 96 -3.97 10.82 13.95
CA GLU A 96 -4.50 12.15 13.65
C GLU A 96 -5.53 12.07 12.54
N THR A 97 -6.61 12.87 12.60
CA THR A 97 -7.72 12.74 11.64
C THR A 97 -7.26 12.94 10.19
N GLU A 98 -6.30 13.84 9.94
CA GLU A 98 -5.68 14.00 8.61
C GLU A 98 -5.00 12.70 8.12
N MET A 99 -4.25 12.02 9.00
CA MET A 99 -3.57 10.77 8.68
C MET A 99 -4.56 9.62 8.48
N TYR A 100 -5.55 9.49 9.37
CA TYR A 100 -6.61 8.49 9.26
C TYR A 100 -7.32 8.59 7.90
N VAL A 101 -7.73 9.80 7.52
CA VAL A 101 -8.39 10.04 6.23
C VAL A 101 -7.48 9.67 5.06
N TRP A 102 -6.21 10.11 5.08
CA TRP A 102 -5.29 9.79 4.00
C TRP A 102 -4.99 8.28 3.91
N TYR A 103 -4.71 7.62 5.03
CA TYR A 103 -4.50 6.16 5.10
C TYR A 103 -5.73 5.35 4.71
N GLY A 104 -6.94 5.91 4.80
CA GLY A 104 -8.17 5.24 4.35
C GLY A 104 -8.53 5.50 2.89
N THR A 105 -7.91 6.46 2.20
CA THR A 105 -8.39 6.95 0.89
C THR A 105 -7.33 7.07 -0.21
N ASN A 106 -6.05 6.93 0.13
CA ASN A 106 -4.95 7.02 -0.85
C ASN A 106 -4.97 5.89 -1.91
N GLU A 107 -4.05 5.95 -2.88
CA GLU A 107 -3.97 4.96 -3.97
C GLU A 107 -3.51 3.56 -3.55
N TYR A 108 -2.94 3.39 -2.36
CA TYR A 108 -2.44 2.08 -1.92
C TYR A 108 -3.53 1.21 -1.30
N ASN A 109 -4.73 1.77 -1.10
CA ASN A 109 -5.92 1.04 -0.65
C ASN A 109 -6.71 0.46 -1.83
N PHE A 110 -7.07 -0.82 -1.74
CA PHE A 110 -7.94 -1.49 -2.73
C PHE A 110 -9.44 -1.29 -2.45
N VAL A 111 -9.77 -1.00 -1.21
CA VAL A 111 -11.09 -0.54 -0.77
C VAL A 111 -10.88 0.78 -0.04
N LYS A 112 -11.67 1.80 -0.35
CA LYS A 112 -11.50 3.13 0.23
C LYS A 112 -12.54 3.39 1.32
N LEU A 113 -12.17 4.22 2.28
CA LEU A 113 -13.07 4.76 3.27
C LEU A 113 -14.10 5.66 2.56
N GLU A 114 -15.38 5.27 2.60
CA GLU A 114 -16.42 5.95 1.82
C GLU A 114 -16.79 7.33 2.36
N ASN A 115 -16.84 7.47 3.69
CA ASN A 115 -17.26 8.70 4.37
C ASN A 115 -16.16 9.20 5.31
N PRO A 116 -15.01 9.66 4.76
CA PRO A 116 -13.92 10.16 5.58
C PRO A 116 -14.36 11.42 6.35
N PRO A 117 -14.02 11.54 7.64
CA PRO A 117 -14.31 12.73 8.43
C PRO A 117 -13.57 13.96 7.87
N GLU A 118 -14.17 15.14 8.01
CA GLU A 118 -13.47 16.39 7.71
C GLU A 118 -12.35 16.67 8.73
N PHE A 119 -11.29 17.33 8.27
CA PHE A 119 -10.20 17.79 9.13
C PHE A 119 -9.71 19.17 8.72
N LYS A 120 -9.09 19.86 9.67
CA LYS A 120 -8.35 21.09 9.39
C LYS A 120 -6.92 20.71 9.02
N PRO A 121 -6.36 21.23 7.91
CA PRO A 121 -4.99 20.92 7.53
C PRO A 121 -4.01 21.28 8.64
N THR A 122 -3.09 20.36 8.93
CA THR A 122 -2.02 20.60 9.88
C THR A 122 -1.07 21.68 9.37
N LYS A 123 -0.66 22.60 10.26
CA LYS A 123 0.25 23.69 9.92
C LYS A 123 1.46 23.69 10.84
N CYS A 124 2.62 24.02 10.28
CA CYS A 124 3.83 24.21 11.05
C CYS A 124 3.64 25.31 12.10
N ALA A 125 3.91 25.01 13.36
CA ALA A 125 3.77 25.95 14.46
C ALA A 125 4.61 27.23 14.26
N LYS A 126 5.81 27.09 13.66
CA LYS A 126 6.75 28.19 13.40
C LYS A 126 6.41 29.02 12.16
N CYS A 127 6.35 28.41 10.98
CA CYS A 127 6.22 29.14 9.71
C CYS A 127 4.82 29.08 9.07
N LYS A 128 3.85 28.42 9.73
CA LYS A 128 2.44 28.30 9.31
C LYS A 128 2.17 27.63 7.95
N ARG A 129 3.19 27.12 7.25
CA ARG A 129 3.00 26.30 6.04
C ARG A 129 2.18 25.06 6.37
N VAL A 130 1.38 24.61 5.43
CA VAL A 130 0.68 23.32 5.52
C VAL A 130 1.70 22.18 5.51
N ILE A 131 1.49 21.23 6.41
CA ILE A 131 2.22 19.96 6.48
C ILE A 131 1.22 18.89 6.07
N LYS A 132 1.62 18.00 5.15
CA LYS A 132 0.85 16.79 4.85
C LYS A 132 1.29 15.70 5.81
N LEU A 133 0.49 15.33 6.80
CA LEU A 133 0.94 14.37 7.82
C LEU A 133 1.13 12.94 7.29
N GLY A 134 0.34 12.53 6.30
CA GLY A 134 0.46 11.18 5.73
C GLY A 134 1.72 10.93 4.91
N GLU A 135 2.33 11.99 4.35
CA GLU A 135 3.38 11.88 3.32
C GLU A 135 4.61 12.76 3.59
N GLY A 136 4.45 13.85 4.35
CA GLY A 136 5.46 14.89 4.51
C GLY A 136 6.42 14.62 5.67
N GLY A 137 7.63 15.20 5.56
CA GLY A 137 8.57 15.25 6.67
C GLY A 137 8.17 16.27 7.73
N TYR A 138 7.96 15.82 8.96
CA TYR A 138 7.67 16.67 10.11
C TYR A 138 8.30 16.12 11.39
N SER A 139 8.36 16.99 12.41
CA SER A 139 8.64 16.58 13.79
C SER A 139 7.54 17.11 14.71
N MET A 140 7.36 16.43 15.85
CA MET A 140 6.38 16.80 16.87
C MET A 140 7.09 17.17 18.17
N LYS A 141 6.63 18.23 18.83
CA LYS A 141 7.07 18.60 20.18
C LYS A 141 5.92 19.25 20.93
N GLY A 142 5.55 18.69 22.08
CA GLY A 142 4.50 19.27 22.94
C GLY A 142 3.13 19.42 22.25
N GLY A 143 2.77 18.48 21.36
CA GLY A 143 1.52 18.55 20.58
C GLY A 143 1.56 19.50 19.38
N GLU A 144 2.67 20.21 19.16
CA GLU A 144 2.87 21.05 17.98
C GLU A 144 3.64 20.32 16.88
N TYR A 145 3.31 20.65 15.62
CA TYR A 145 3.97 20.11 14.43
C TYR A 145 4.94 21.12 13.83
N PHE A 146 6.10 20.65 13.41
CA PHE A 146 7.13 21.44 12.75
C PHE A 146 7.47 20.79 11.41
N CYS A 147 7.47 21.58 10.34
CA CYS A 147 7.90 21.10 9.02
C CYS A 147 9.39 20.80 9.02
N ASP A 148 9.83 19.91 8.12
CA ASP A 148 11.23 19.65 7.76
C ASP A 148 12.23 20.82 7.96
N ARG A 149 11.89 22.03 7.48
CA ARG A 149 12.74 23.23 7.59
C ARG A 149 12.81 23.83 8.99
N CYS A 150 11.76 23.66 9.78
CA CYS A 150 11.61 24.19 11.12
C CYS A 150 11.91 23.15 12.21
N SER A 151 11.98 21.86 11.86
CA SER A 151 12.22 20.72 12.74
C SER A 151 13.56 20.77 13.49
N GLY A 152 14.43 21.73 13.18
CA GLY A 152 15.54 22.10 14.05
C GLY A 152 16.63 21.05 14.17
N PHE A 153 16.90 20.27 13.13
CA PHE A 153 18.12 19.48 13.06
C PHE A 153 19.23 20.33 12.43
N ASP A 154 19.90 21.15 13.25
CA ASP A 154 21.17 21.74 12.85
C ASP A 154 22.28 20.70 13.02
N LEU A 155 22.50 19.89 11.98
CA LEU A 155 23.55 18.87 11.94
C LEU A 155 24.96 19.47 12.12
N SER A 156 25.14 20.79 11.91
CA SER A 156 26.43 21.45 12.10
C SER A 156 26.87 21.47 13.56
N SER A 157 25.93 21.54 14.50
CA SER A 157 26.21 21.51 15.95
C SER A 157 26.77 20.16 16.43
N LEU A 158 26.40 19.05 15.78
CA LEU A 158 26.90 17.70 16.07
C LEU A 158 28.27 17.42 15.43
N LEU A 159 28.57 18.06 14.30
CA LEU A 159 29.83 17.90 13.57
C LEU A 159 30.95 18.83 14.06
N SER A 160 30.62 19.83 14.88
CA SER A 160 31.58 20.79 15.44
C SER A 160 32.21 20.36 16.77
N GLY A 161 31.83 19.18 17.29
CA GLY A 161 32.27 18.65 18.60
C GLY A 161 33.48 17.71 18.57
N ARG A 162 34.41 17.87 17.63
CA ARG A 162 35.73 17.23 17.68
C ARG A 162 36.82 18.29 17.56
N GLY A 163 37.19 18.86 18.71
CA GLY A 163 38.40 19.64 18.93
C GLY A 163 39.09 19.11 20.16
#